data_AF-A0A7Y3NVQ8-F1
#
_entry.id   AF-A0A7Y3NVQ8-F1
#
_cell.length_a   1.000
_cell.length_b   1.000
_cell.length_c   1.000
_cell.angle_alpha   90.00
_cell.angle_beta   90.00
_cell.angle_gamma   90.00
#
_symmetry.space_group_name_H-M   'P 1'
#
loop_
_entity.id
_entity.type
_entity.pdbx_description
1 polymer ?
#
loop_
_entity_poly.entity_id
_entity_poly.type
_entity_poly.pdbx_seq_one_letter_code
_entity_poly.pdbx_strand_id
1 'polypeptide(L)'
;MPETLSSTVRMPEAGLSPQTFWSRVRSRVFRPWMVKFCAGYIVLVCLIAIFVPFLATGTPYTCIIPAHHGMPLRRQYPLFRDLTTVSWVLLVVAAALAAQAGMVFLTRRLPPDLRRHRRRVWLAMMTAATVIATVLIVTLHHNQLDATDYRTMAAQGQITHAIFAPIPWGYASMEPLSKNLINKLPSQRHWLGTDGEGRDVLSRLLWSTRVAMGIGFISQFIALALGVLVGAMTGYFSGIVDILLMRLVEIVESVPTFFLILTFVAIYGRHIFYIMVILGVTGWTGYARLLRAEFLHLRQLDYVTAAEAAGLPLWRVLFRHILPNGITPVLVAAGFGLA
;
A
#
# COMPACT_ATOMS: atom_id res chain seq x y z
N MET A 1 -71.36 -0.58 -22.22
CA MET A 1 -70.66 -1.23 -21.10
C MET A 1 -69.27 -1.60 -21.59
N PRO A 2 -68.18 -0.93 -21.15
CA PRO A 2 -66.84 -1.27 -21.60
C PRO A 2 -66.17 -2.26 -20.65
N GLU A 3 -65.45 -3.21 -21.24
CA GLU A 3 -64.64 -4.25 -20.62
C GLU A 3 -63.50 -3.67 -19.77
N THR A 4 -63.35 -4.20 -18.55
CA THR A 4 -62.23 -3.93 -17.65
C THR A 4 -61.00 -4.72 -18.08
N LEU A 5 -60.02 -4.06 -18.69
CA LEU A 5 -58.68 -4.61 -18.90
C LEU A 5 -57.86 -4.53 -17.60
N SER A 6 -57.93 -5.58 -16.77
CA SER A 6 -56.94 -5.81 -15.72
C SER A 6 -55.70 -6.49 -16.32
N SER A 7 -54.79 -5.71 -16.92
CA SER A 7 -53.47 -6.21 -17.29
C SER A 7 -52.53 -6.11 -16.07
N THR A 8 -52.61 -7.10 -15.19
CA THR A 8 -51.55 -7.34 -14.21
C THR A 8 -50.28 -7.71 -14.98
N VAL A 9 -49.37 -6.75 -15.13
CA VAL A 9 -48.00 -6.99 -15.58
C VAL A 9 -47.37 -7.95 -14.58
N ARG A 10 -47.30 -9.25 -14.91
CA ARG A 10 -46.47 -10.20 -14.17
C ARG A 10 -45.02 -9.82 -14.40
N MET A 11 -44.43 -9.12 -13.44
CA MET A 11 -42.98 -9.04 -13.32
C MET A 11 -42.45 -10.48 -13.25
N PRO A 12 -41.45 -10.86 -14.05
CA PRO A 12 -40.84 -12.17 -13.89
C PRO A 12 -40.23 -12.22 -12.49
N GLU A 13 -40.72 -13.13 -11.65
CA GLU A 13 -40.08 -13.48 -10.38
C GLU A 13 -38.71 -14.06 -10.69
N ALA A 14 -37.71 -13.18 -10.78
CA ALA A 14 -36.33 -13.57 -10.80
C ALA A 14 -36.03 -14.18 -9.43
N GLY A 15 -36.02 -15.52 -9.36
CA GLY A 15 -35.52 -16.33 -8.26
C GLY A 15 -34.02 -16.14 -8.01
N LEU A 16 -33.59 -14.89 -7.84
CA LEU A 16 -32.25 -14.52 -7.43
C LEU A 16 -32.25 -14.52 -5.91
N SER A 17 -31.62 -15.55 -5.33
CA SER A 17 -31.16 -15.48 -3.93
C SER A 17 -30.56 -14.08 -3.66
N PRO A 18 -30.85 -13.41 -2.53
CA PRO A 18 -30.39 -12.06 -2.28
C PRO A 18 -28.86 -12.03 -2.18
N GLN A 19 -28.20 -11.80 -3.32
CA GLN A 19 -26.75 -11.68 -3.39
C GLN A 19 -26.35 -10.29 -2.90
N THR A 20 -25.51 -10.24 -1.87
CA THR A 20 -24.90 -9.01 -1.40
C THR A 20 -24.14 -8.33 -2.54
N PHE A 21 -24.16 -7.00 -2.62
CA PHE A 21 -23.43 -6.20 -3.62
C PHE A 21 -21.99 -6.72 -3.86
N TRP A 22 -21.25 -6.97 -2.78
CA TRP A 22 -19.89 -7.52 -2.81
C TRP A 22 -19.75 -8.88 -3.50
N SER A 23 -20.77 -9.75 -3.41
CA SER A 23 -20.78 -11.03 -4.10
C SER A 23 -20.86 -10.85 -5.61
N ARG A 24 -21.70 -9.91 -6.07
CA ARG A 24 -21.85 -9.56 -7.49
C ARG A 24 -20.59 -8.89 -8.04
N VAL A 25 -20.00 -7.97 -7.28
CA VAL A 25 -18.74 -7.32 -7.68
C VAL A 25 -17.63 -8.37 -7.81
N ARG A 26 -17.44 -9.22 -6.80
CA ARG A 26 -16.39 -10.25 -6.81
C ARG A 26 -16.54 -11.21 -7.99
N SER A 27 -17.75 -11.69 -8.26
CA SER A 27 -18.00 -12.67 -9.32
C SER A 27 -17.86 -12.09 -10.72
N ARG A 28 -18.07 -10.77 -10.91
CA ARG A 28 -17.90 -10.10 -12.20
C ARG A 28 -16.48 -9.60 -12.42
N VAL A 29 -15.89 -8.94 -11.42
CA VAL A 29 -14.57 -8.30 -11.54
C VAL A 29 -13.44 -9.32 -11.61
N PHE A 30 -13.46 -10.37 -10.78
CA PHE A 30 -12.38 -11.38 -10.77
C PHE A 30 -12.63 -12.56 -11.70
N ARG A 31 -13.64 -12.48 -12.59
CA ARG A 31 -13.87 -13.53 -13.59
C ARG A 31 -12.80 -13.56 -14.67
N PRO A 32 -12.40 -12.43 -15.28
CA PRO A 32 -11.43 -12.41 -16.36
C PRO A 32 -10.07 -12.89 -15.86
N TRP A 33 -9.39 -13.70 -16.68
CA TRP A 33 -8.06 -14.22 -16.35
C TRP A 33 -7.02 -13.11 -16.19
N MET A 34 -7.09 -12.07 -17.03
CA MET A 34 -6.20 -10.92 -16.97
C MET A 34 -6.25 -10.19 -15.62
N VAL A 35 -7.44 -10.04 -15.01
CA VAL A 35 -7.57 -9.42 -13.68
C VAL A 35 -6.90 -10.27 -12.60
N LYS A 36 -7.01 -11.59 -12.67
CA LYS A 36 -6.33 -12.50 -11.73
C LYS A 36 -4.81 -12.43 -11.89
N PHE A 37 -4.33 -12.34 -13.13
CA PHE A 37 -2.90 -12.19 -13.42
C PHE A 37 -2.36 -10.88 -12.85
N CYS A 38 -3.00 -9.73 -13.13
CA CYS A 38 -2.59 -8.44 -12.59
C CYS A 38 -2.65 -8.41 -11.06
N ALA A 39 -3.70 -8.96 -10.46
CA ALA A 39 -3.79 -9.08 -9.00
C ALA A 39 -2.67 -9.96 -8.42
N GLY A 40 -2.34 -11.07 -9.08
CA GLY A 40 -1.22 -11.93 -8.72
C GLY A 40 0.12 -11.21 -8.80
N TYR A 41 0.34 -10.40 -9.84
CA TYR A 41 1.54 -9.58 -9.99
C TYR A 41 1.67 -8.54 -8.86
N ILE A 42 0.60 -7.81 -8.53
CA ILE A 42 0.61 -6.84 -7.41
C ILE A 42 0.95 -7.56 -6.09
N VAL A 43 0.35 -8.73 -5.83
CA VAL A 43 0.66 -9.52 -4.63
C VAL A 43 2.12 -9.97 -4.62
N LEU A 44 2.66 -10.40 -5.76
CA LEU A 44 4.07 -10.77 -5.88
C LEU A 44 5.00 -9.59 -5.57
N VAL A 45 4.74 -8.42 -6.13
CA VAL A 45 5.51 -7.20 -5.89
C VAL A 45 5.41 -6.79 -4.41
N CYS A 46 4.23 -6.85 -3.80
CA CYS A 46 4.03 -6.64 -2.35
C CYS A 46 4.88 -7.62 -1.53
N LEU A 47 4.86 -8.90 -1.87
CA LEU A 47 5.62 -9.92 -1.16
C LEU A 47 7.12 -9.68 -1.27
N ILE A 48 7.62 -9.33 -2.47
CA ILE A 48 9.02 -8.95 -2.66
C ILE A 48 9.37 -7.76 -1.76
N ALA A 49 8.56 -6.70 -1.74
CA ALA A 49 8.79 -5.52 -0.92
C ALA A 49 8.79 -5.81 0.60
N ILE A 50 7.92 -6.72 1.06
CA ILE A 50 7.81 -7.11 2.48
C ILE A 50 8.99 -8.00 2.89
N PHE A 51 9.34 -8.98 2.06
CA PHE A 51 10.33 -10.00 2.36
C PHE A 51 11.74 -9.68 1.84
N VAL A 52 11.96 -8.50 1.25
CA VAL A 52 13.29 -8.09 0.78
C VAL A 52 14.39 -8.18 1.84
N PRO A 53 14.18 -7.90 3.15
CA PRO A 53 15.23 -8.06 4.15
C PRO A 53 15.73 -9.50 4.28
N PHE A 54 14.88 -10.48 3.91
CA PHE A 54 15.26 -11.89 3.87
C PHE A 54 15.85 -12.27 2.52
N LEU A 55 15.41 -11.68 1.41
CA LEU A 55 15.90 -12.02 0.08
C LEU A 55 17.27 -11.43 -0.22
N ALA A 56 17.49 -10.16 0.17
CA ALA A 56 18.67 -9.38 -0.15
C ALA A 56 19.19 -8.65 1.09
N THR A 57 20.20 -9.21 1.74
CA THR A 57 20.84 -8.58 2.91
C THR A 57 22.31 -8.96 3.00
N GLY A 58 23.14 -8.05 3.49
CA GLY A 58 24.55 -8.32 3.79
C GLY A 58 24.77 -9.07 5.11
N THR A 59 23.75 -9.13 5.96
CA THR A 59 23.80 -9.76 7.28
C THR A 59 23.38 -11.23 7.19
N PRO A 60 24.12 -12.18 7.78
CA PRO A 60 23.70 -13.57 7.79
C PRO A 60 22.45 -13.77 8.65
N TYR A 61 21.64 -14.78 8.30
CA TYR A 61 20.51 -15.22 9.12
C TYR A 61 20.99 -15.76 10.47
N THR A 62 22.04 -16.58 10.42
CA THR A 62 22.67 -17.16 11.60
C THR A 62 24.17 -17.19 11.41
N CYS A 63 24.92 -16.81 12.43
CA CYS A 63 26.37 -16.99 12.47
C CYS A 63 26.80 -17.61 13.81
N ILE A 64 27.89 -18.36 13.77
CA ILE A 64 28.58 -18.88 14.95
C ILE A 64 29.93 -18.19 15.00
N ILE A 65 30.09 -17.31 15.98
CA ILE A 65 31.35 -16.61 16.21
C ILE A 65 32.12 -17.43 17.27
N PRO A 66 33.32 -17.94 16.94
CA PRO A 66 34.20 -18.55 17.93
C PRO A 66 34.60 -17.47 18.93
N ALA A 67 34.36 -17.73 20.20
CA ALA A 67 34.73 -16.75 21.20
C ALA A 67 36.25 -16.75 21.35
N HIS A 68 36.88 -15.61 21.05
CA HIS A 68 38.25 -15.41 21.48
C HIS A 68 38.26 -15.38 23.03
N HIS A 69 39.16 -16.15 23.66
CA HIS A 69 39.35 -16.26 25.11
C HIS A 69 38.27 -17.05 25.89
N GLY A 70 38.16 -18.37 25.66
CA GLY A 70 37.59 -19.31 26.63
C GLY A 70 36.08 -19.23 26.92
N MET A 71 35.33 -18.41 26.18
CA MET A 71 33.86 -18.35 26.28
C MET A 71 33.20 -19.39 25.35
N PRO A 72 31.97 -19.84 25.65
CA PRO A 72 31.25 -20.80 24.81
C PRO A 72 30.89 -20.21 23.44
N LEU A 73 30.83 -21.08 22.41
CA LEU A 73 30.34 -20.73 21.08
C LEU A 73 28.96 -20.07 21.18
N ARG A 74 28.85 -18.81 20.72
CA ARG A 74 27.58 -18.08 20.75
C ARG A 74 26.97 -18.05 19.37
N ARG A 75 25.84 -18.76 19.21
CA ARG A 75 24.99 -18.62 18.03
C ARG A 75 24.30 -17.27 18.08
N GLN A 76 24.47 -16.48 17.03
CA GLN A 76 23.85 -15.17 16.89
C GLN A 76 22.90 -15.17 15.68
N TYR A 77 21.94 -14.24 15.72
CA TYR A 77 20.93 -14.04 14.68
C TYR A 77 20.97 -12.58 14.16
N PRO A 78 22.04 -12.17 13.47
CA PRO A 78 22.27 -10.76 13.14
C PRO A 78 21.13 -10.10 12.37
N LEU A 79 20.56 -10.80 11.38
CA LEU A 79 19.46 -10.25 10.57
C LEU A 79 18.31 -9.70 11.43
N PHE A 80 17.88 -10.43 12.47
CA PHE A 80 16.73 -10.00 13.27
C PHE A 80 17.03 -8.80 14.16
N ARG A 81 18.31 -8.53 14.42
CA ARG A 81 18.77 -7.35 15.15
C ARG A 81 18.84 -6.11 14.24
N ASP A 82 19.22 -6.31 12.98
CA ASP A 82 19.39 -5.23 11.99
C ASP A 82 18.10 -4.89 11.21
N LEU A 83 17.00 -5.63 11.45
CA LEU A 83 15.71 -5.31 10.87
C LEU A 83 15.25 -3.92 11.31
N THR A 84 15.06 -3.04 10.33
CA THR A 84 14.52 -1.70 10.58
C THR A 84 13.09 -1.76 11.13
N THR A 85 12.67 -0.71 11.84
CA THR A 85 11.27 -0.54 12.32
C THR A 85 10.24 -0.78 11.21
N VAL A 86 10.51 -0.26 10.00
CA VAL A 86 9.62 -0.44 8.83
C VAL A 86 9.50 -1.92 8.45
N SER A 87 10.55 -2.73 8.65
CA SER A 87 10.55 -4.17 8.34
C SER A 87 9.73 -4.95 9.35
N TRP A 88 9.87 -4.65 10.62
CA TRP A 88 9.00 -5.24 11.63
C TRP A 88 7.52 -4.90 11.41
N VAL A 89 7.21 -3.63 11.14
CA VAL A 89 5.83 -3.20 10.86
C VAL A 89 5.25 -3.93 9.65
N LEU A 90 5.98 -3.98 8.52
CA LEU A 90 5.49 -4.67 7.32
C LEU A 90 5.27 -6.17 7.57
N LEU A 91 6.16 -6.85 8.30
CA LEU A 91 6.03 -8.27 8.60
C LEU A 91 4.84 -8.56 9.52
N VAL A 92 4.63 -7.74 10.55
CA VAL A 92 3.47 -7.88 11.47
C VAL A 92 2.16 -7.65 10.73
N VAL A 93 2.08 -6.60 9.91
CA VAL A 93 0.90 -6.32 9.09
C VAL A 93 0.64 -7.45 8.09
N ALA A 94 1.68 -7.95 7.42
CA ALA A 94 1.55 -9.06 6.48
C ALA A 94 1.07 -10.35 7.17
N ALA A 95 1.65 -10.69 8.34
CA ALA A 95 1.23 -11.83 9.14
C ALA A 95 -0.23 -11.72 9.60
N ALA A 96 -0.64 -10.52 10.03
CA ALA A 96 -2.03 -10.25 10.41
C ALA A 96 -3.00 -10.42 9.22
N LEU A 97 -2.67 -9.88 8.04
CA LEU A 97 -3.48 -10.04 6.83
C LEU A 97 -3.57 -11.51 6.40
N ALA A 98 -2.47 -12.26 6.47
CA ALA A 98 -2.45 -13.69 6.17
C ALA A 98 -3.33 -14.48 7.16
N ALA A 99 -3.23 -14.18 8.45
CA ALA A 99 -4.07 -14.78 9.48
C ALA A 99 -5.56 -14.45 9.27
N GLN A 100 -5.88 -13.21 8.88
CA GLN A 100 -7.23 -12.79 8.53
C GLN A 100 -7.76 -13.55 7.32
N ALA A 101 -6.98 -13.66 6.24
CA ALA A 101 -7.36 -14.44 5.07
C ALA A 101 -7.58 -15.92 5.41
N GLY A 102 -6.69 -16.50 6.23
CA GLY A 102 -6.79 -17.86 6.74
C GLY A 102 -8.07 -18.07 7.54
N MET A 103 -8.35 -17.21 8.53
CA MET A 103 -9.57 -17.31 9.33
C MET A 103 -10.84 -17.16 8.48
N VAL A 104 -10.84 -16.22 7.52
CA VAL A 104 -11.94 -16.08 6.57
C VAL A 104 -12.14 -17.34 5.73
N PHE A 105 -11.07 -18.06 5.40
CA PHE A 105 -11.12 -19.32 4.67
C PHE A 105 -11.62 -20.49 5.54
N LEU A 106 -11.10 -20.64 6.75
CA LEU A 106 -11.52 -21.64 7.74
C LEU A 106 -12.99 -21.52 8.10
N THR A 107 -13.46 -20.28 8.31
CA THR A 107 -14.86 -20.00 8.67
C THR A 107 -15.85 -20.15 7.50
N ARG A 108 -15.39 -20.43 6.26
CA ARG A 108 -16.30 -20.66 5.12
C ARG A 108 -17.17 -21.90 5.29
N ARG A 109 -16.71 -22.90 6.04
CA ARG A 109 -17.41 -24.17 6.27
C ARG A 109 -18.45 -24.10 7.42
N LEU A 110 -18.50 -23.00 8.18
CA LEU A 110 -19.41 -22.86 9.32
C LEU A 110 -20.82 -22.40 8.91
N PRO A 111 -21.86 -22.80 9.67
CA PRO A 111 -23.24 -22.33 9.47
C PRO A 111 -23.33 -20.79 9.55
N PRO A 112 -24.22 -20.17 8.75
CA PRO A 112 -24.23 -18.72 8.49
C PRO A 112 -24.39 -17.84 9.74
N ASP A 113 -25.13 -18.31 10.74
CA ASP A 113 -25.49 -17.51 11.93
C ASP A 113 -24.29 -17.34 12.87
N LEU A 114 -23.57 -18.43 13.18
CA LEU A 114 -22.33 -18.36 13.95
C LEU A 114 -21.19 -17.71 13.14
N ARG A 115 -21.19 -17.88 11.81
CA ARG A 115 -20.14 -17.38 10.92
C ARG A 115 -20.05 -15.86 10.92
N ARG A 116 -21.19 -15.14 10.87
CA ARG A 116 -21.19 -13.66 10.73
C ARG A 116 -20.73 -12.94 11.99
N HIS A 117 -21.15 -13.39 13.17
CA HIS A 117 -20.78 -12.75 14.42
C HIS A 117 -19.34 -13.08 14.80
N ARG A 118 -18.95 -14.37 14.84
CA ARG A 118 -17.58 -14.79 15.17
C ARG A 118 -16.54 -14.20 14.21
N ARG A 119 -16.83 -14.13 12.90
CA ARG A 119 -15.91 -13.52 11.93
C ARG A 119 -15.73 -12.02 12.15
N ARG A 120 -16.79 -11.28 12.46
CA ARG A 120 -16.69 -9.83 12.72
C ARG A 120 -15.89 -9.54 13.98
N VAL A 121 -16.18 -10.26 15.07
CA VAL A 121 -15.46 -10.11 16.34
C VAL A 121 -13.99 -10.46 16.17
N TRP A 122 -13.68 -11.60 15.53
CA TRP A 122 -12.28 -12.01 15.30
C TRP A 122 -11.52 -11.04 14.39
N LEU A 123 -12.13 -10.58 13.30
CA LEU A 123 -11.50 -9.58 12.42
C LEU A 123 -11.20 -8.29 13.19
N ALA A 124 -12.16 -7.79 13.98
CA ALA A 124 -11.98 -6.58 14.77
C ALA A 124 -10.87 -6.72 15.83
N MET A 125 -10.86 -7.83 16.58
CA MET A 125 -9.81 -8.10 17.56
C MET A 125 -8.44 -8.21 16.91
N MET A 126 -8.31 -8.91 15.78
CA MET A 126 -7.04 -9.07 15.08
C MET A 126 -6.54 -7.74 14.51
N THR A 127 -7.43 -6.91 13.95
CA THR A 127 -7.07 -5.55 13.51
C THR A 127 -6.59 -4.70 14.68
N ALA A 128 -7.28 -4.73 15.82
CA ALA A 128 -6.89 -3.97 17.01
C ALA A 128 -5.51 -4.42 17.54
N ALA A 129 -5.30 -5.74 17.65
CA ALA A 129 -4.01 -6.30 18.07
C ALA A 129 -2.87 -5.90 17.12
N THR A 130 -3.13 -5.89 15.81
CA THR A 130 -2.14 -5.47 14.80
C THR A 130 -1.78 -3.99 14.95
N VAL A 131 -2.78 -3.13 15.18
CA VAL A 131 -2.55 -1.69 15.42
C VAL A 131 -1.73 -1.50 16.70
N ILE A 132 -2.08 -2.17 17.79
CA ILE A 132 -1.33 -2.11 19.06
C ILE A 132 0.12 -2.57 18.87
N ALA A 133 0.33 -3.72 18.22
CA ALA A 133 1.67 -4.24 17.94
C ALA A 133 2.49 -3.26 17.06
N THR A 134 1.86 -2.65 16.06
CA THR A 134 2.49 -1.65 15.20
C THR A 134 2.93 -0.43 16.00
N VAL A 135 2.04 0.11 16.84
CA VAL A 135 2.34 1.25 17.72
C VAL A 135 3.50 0.90 18.65
N LEU A 136 3.46 -0.27 19.28
CA LEU A 136 4.51 -0.75 20.20
C LEU A 136 5.87 -0.87 19.50
N ILE A 137 5.90 -1.42 18.29
CA ILE A 137 7.12 -1.54 17.49
C ILE A 137 7.66 -0.15 17.16
N VAL A 138 6.80 0.77 16.71
CA VAL A 138 7.23 2.13 16.35
C VAL A 138 7.77 2.90 17.55
N THR A 139 7.23 2.70 18.74
CA THR A 139 7.65 3.43 19.95
C THR A 139 8.86 2.81 20.64
N LEU A 140 8.97 1.48 20.67
CA LEU A 140 10.01 0.79 21.45
C LEU A 140 11.20 0.34 20.60
N HIS A 141 11.00 0.05 19.31
CA HIS A 141 12.06 -0.46 18.46
C HIS A 141 13.01 0.68 18.04
N HIS A 142 14.21 0.66 18.61
CA HIS A 142 15.30 1.53 18.19
C HIS A 142 16.12 0.83 17.11
N ASN A 143 16.30 1.49 15.96
CA ASN A 143 17.11 0.93 14.88
C ASN A 143 18.58 0.87 15.32
N GLN A 144 19.07 -0.35 15.57
CA GLN A 144 20.50 -0.61 15.68
C GLN A 144 20.99 -0.98 14.30
N LEU A 145 21.71 -0.07 13.64
CA LEU A 145 22.40 -0.38 12.39
C LEU A 145 23.76 -0.97 12.76
N ASP A 146 23.88 -2.29 12.74
CA ASP A 146 25.17 -2.93 12.92
C ASP A 146 26.01 -2.74 11.64
N ALA A 147 27.09 -1.98 11.74
CA ALA A 147 28.02 -1.73 10.63
C ALA A 147 29.02 -2.88 10.43
N THR A 148 28.87 -3.98 11.17
CA THR A 148 29.76 -5.13 11.13
C THR A 148 29.71 -5.82 9.76
N ASP A 149 30.85 -5.90 9.06
CA ASP A 149 30.94 -6.66 7.82
C ASP A 149 31.17 -8.15 8.11
N TYR A 150 30.08 -8.86 8.36
CA TYR A 150 30.04 -10.30 8.58
C TYR A 150 30.70 -11.12 7.45
N ARG A 151 30.79 -10.59 6.22
CA ARG A 151 31.43 -11.32 5.10
C ARG A 151 32.94 -11.26 5.23
N THR A 152 33.49 -10.11 5.60
CA THR A 152 34.94 -10.00 5.88
C THR A 152 35.34 -10.85 7.07
N MET A 153 34.52 -10.88 8.13
CA MET A 153 34.76 -11.75 9.29
C MET A 153 34.71 -13.24 8.91
N ALA A 154 33.75 -13.64 8.07
CA ALA A 154 33.70 -15.00 7.54
C ALA A 154 34.92 -15.33 6.68
N ALA A 155 35.36 -14.41 5.82
CA ALA A 155 36.55 -14.58 4.98
C ALA A 155 37.86 -14.65 5.79
N GLN A 156 37.93 -13.94 6.92
CA GLN A 156 39.07 -13.96 7.85
C GLN A 156 39.05 -15.16 8.81
N GLY A 157 38.09 -16.08 8.69
CA GLY A 157 37.97 -17.25 9.57
C GLY A 157 37.45 -16.92 10.98
N GLN A 158 36.97 -15.70 11.22
CA GLN A 158 36.37 -15.28 12.49
C GLN A 158 34.92 -15.75 12.67
N ILE A 159 34.34 -16.44 11.67
CA ILE A 159 33.01 -17.04 11.76
C ILE A 159 33.13 -18.48 11.31
N THR A 160 32.73 -19.43 12.17
CA THR A 160 32.84 -20.87 11.89
C THR A 160 31.77 -21.34 10.90
N HIS A 161 30.54 -20.86 11.09
CA HIS A 161 29.41 -21.17 10.22
C HIS A 161 28.53 -19.93 10.05
N ALA A 162 28.20 -19.57 8.80
CA ALA A 162 27.30 -18.48 8.47
C ALA A 162 26.31 -18.93 7.38
N ILE A 163 25.04 -18.62 7.56
CA ILE A 163 24.00 -18.81 6.53
C ILE A 163 23.57 -17.43 6.06
N PHE A 164 23.88 -17.11 4.81
CA PHE A 164 23.51 -15.83 4.19
C PHE A 164 22.20 -15.92 3.41
N ALA A 165 21.62 -14.76 3.11
CA ALA A 165 20.50 -14.65 2.19
C ALA A 165 20.88 -15.07 0.76
N PRO A 166 19.90 -15.44 -0.09
CA PRO A 166 20.15 -15.79 -1.49
C PRO A 166 20.95 -14.71 -2.23
N ILE A 167 20.67 -13.44 -1.93
CA ILE A 167 21.44 -12.30 -2.42
C ILE A 167 22.16 -11.71 -1.20
N PRO A 168 23.44 -12.04 -0.97
CA PRO A 168 24.18 -11.64 0.23
C PRO A 168 24.67 -10.18 0.16
N TRP A 169 23.88 -9.29 -0.45
CA TRP A 169 24.19 -7.87 -0.68
C TRP A 169 23.06 -7.03 -0.06
N GLY A 170 23.40 -6.10 0.83
CA GLY A 170 22.45 -5.17 1.44
C GLY A 170 22.27 -3.89 0.63
N TYR A 171 21.19 -3.16 0.90
CA TYR A 171 20.83 -1.91 0.21
C TYR A 171 21.95 -0.85 0.20
N ALA A 172 22.63 -0.68 1.34
CA ALA A 172 23.68 0.33 1.53
C ALA A 172 25.08 -0.29 1.64
N SER A 173 25.21 -1.63 1.60
CA SER A 173 26.50 -2.27 1.77
C SER A 173 27.34 -2.06 0.53
N MET A 174 28.31 -1.16 0.61
CA MET A 174 29.47 -1.17 -0.29
C MET A 174 30.34 -2.37 0.10
N GLU A 175 30.97 -3.03 -0.87
CA GLU A 175 32.06 -3.92 -0.50
C GLU A 175 33.21 -3.06 0.05
N PRO A 176 33.72 -3.34 1.26
CA PRO A 176 34.95 -2.68 1.74
C PRO A 176 36.15 -3.03 0.86
N LEU A 177 36.09 -4.13 0.10
CA LEU A 177 36.98 -4.38 -1.02
C LEU A 177 36.32 -3.93 -2.33
N SER A 178 36.70 -2.73 -2.80
CA SER A 178 37.20 -2.51 -4.16
C SER A 178 36.58 -1.33 -4.93
N LYS A 179 37.45 -0.35 -5.22
CA LYS A 179 37.37 0.45 -6.46
C LYS A 179 37.23 -0.41 -7.72
N ASN A 180 37.53 -1.72 -7.65
CA ASN A 180 37.48 -2.68 -8.76
C ASN A 180 36.08 -3.28 -9.00
N LEU A 181 35.03 -2.86 -8.29
CA LEU A 181 33.65 -3.31 -8.53
C LEU A 181 32.77 -2.24 -9.17
N ILE A 182 33.33 -1.11 -9.59
CA ILE A 182 32.55 -0.04 -10.24
C ILE A 182 32.14 -0.48 -11.65
N ASN A 183 30.85 -0.35 -11.98
CA ASN A 183 30.29 -0.57 -13.33
C ASN A 183 30.66 -1.93 -13.98
N LYS A 184 30.73 -3.01 -13.19
CA LYS A 184 30.95 -4.35 -13.74
C LYS A 184 29.69 -4.95 -14.36
N LEU A 185 29.90 -5.67 -15.46
CA LEU A 185 28.89 -6.49 -16.13
C LEU A 185 28.34 -7.60 -15.21
N PRO A 186 27.17 -8.17 -15.54
CA PRO A 186 26.61 -9.34 -14.89
C PRO A 186 27.62 -10.47 -14.67
N SER A 187 27.61 -11.04 -13.46
CA SER A 187 28.46 -12.16 -13.05
C SER A 187 27.70 -13.10 -12.10
N GLN A 188 28.25 -14.29 -11.83
CA GLN A 188 27.63 -15.24 -10.89
C GLN A 188 27.47 -14.66 -9.47
N ARG A 189 28.34 -13.71 -9.08
CA ARG A 189 28.29 -13.01 -7.79
C ARG A 189 27.33 -11.82 -7.79
N HIS A 190 27.24 -11.11 -8.93
CA HIS A 190 26.39 -9.95 -9.16
C HIS A 190 25.54 -10.19 -10.40
N TRP A 191 24.36 -10.78 -10.25
CA TRP A 191 23.57 -11.29 -11.39
C TRP A 191 23.16 -10.20 -12.40
N LEU A 192 23.01 -8.96 -11.94
CA LEU A 192 22.72 -7.79 -12.79
C LEU A 192 23.89 -6.80 -12.85
N GLY A 193 25.06 -7.21 -12.37
CA GLY A 193 26.24 -6.35 -12.31
C GLY A 193 26.19 -5.35 -11.15
N THR A 194 27.00 -4.30 -11.28
CA THR A 194 27.26 -3.31 -10.22
C THR A 194 27.13 -1.89 -10.76
N ASP A 195 26.74 -0.96 -9.91
CA ASP A 195 26.56 0.45 -10.29
C ASP A 195 27.83 1.30 -10.19
N GLY A 196 27.70 2.61 -10.39
CA GLY A 196 28.79 3.59 -10.34
C GLY A 196 29.47 3.73 -8.97
N GLU A 197 28.87 3.18 -7.91
CA GLU A 197 29.44 3.12 -6.56
C GLU A 197 29.86 1.69 -6.17
N GLY A 198 29.82 0.73 -7.11
CA GLY A 198 30.17 -0.67 -6.88
C GLY A 198 29.14 -1.46 -6.06
N ARG A 199 27.89 -0.99 -5.98
CA ARG A 199 26.81 -1.68 -5.27
C ARG A 199 26.10 -2.65 -6.21
N ASP A 200 25.59 -3.76 -5.67
CA ASP A 200 24.88 -4.78 -6.43
C ASP A 200 23.53 -4.24 -6.95
N VAL A 201 23.34 -4.27 -8.27
CA VAL A 201 22.14 -3.72 -8.93
C VAL A 201 20.88 -4.51 -8.58
N LEU A 202 20.98 -5.84 -8.48
CA LEU A 202 19.82 -6.70 -8.19
C LEU A 202 19.28 -6.45 -6.79
N SER A 203 20.15 -6.41 -5.77
CA SER A 203 19.77 -6.07 -4.40
C SER A 203 19.13 -4.68 -4.35
N ARG A 204 19.71 -3.69 -5.03
CA ARG A 204 19.13 -2.34 -5.11
C ARG A 204 17.74 -2.34 -5.74
N LEU A 205 17.51 -3.11 -6.81
CA LEU A 205 16.19 -3.22 -7.44
C LEU A 205 15.15 -3.79 -6.49
N LEU A 206 15.46 -4.89 -5.78
CA LEU A 206 14.55 -5.51 -4.82
C LEU A 206 14.22 -4.56 -3.66
N TRP A 207 15.22 -3.86 -3.12
CA TRP A 207 14.99 -2.88 -2.06
C TRP A 207 14.23 -1.65 -2.56
N SER A 208 14.43 -1.26 -3.81
CA SER A 208 13.71 -0.13 -4.44
C SER A 208 12.23 -0.44 -4.63
N THR A 209 11.84 -1.70 -4.83
CA THR A 209 10.42 -2.09 -4.88
C THR A 209 9.65 -1.60 -3.66
N ARG A 210 10.25 -1.74 -2.47
CA ARG A 210 9.65 -1.28 -1.22
C ARG A 210 9.48 0.23 -1.15
N VAL A 211 10.49 0.97 -1.58
CA VAL A 211 10.47 2.44 -1.60
C VAL A 211 9.45 2.93 -2.63
N ALA A 212 9.45 2.36 -3.83
CA ALA A 212 8.53 2.72 -4.91
C ALA A 212 7.07 2.45 -4.52
N MET A 213 6.77 1.29 -3.92
CA MET A 213 5.44 1.01 -3.40
C MET A 213 5.04 1.99 -2.30
N GLY A 214 5.95 2.29 -1.36
CA GLY A 214 5.69 3.29 -0.32
C GLY A 214 5.33 4.64 -0.91
N ILE A 215 6.08 5.09 -1.92
CA ILE A 215 5.81 6.36 -2.62
C ILE A 215 4.44 6.32 -3.28
N GLY A 216 4.18 5.31 -4.11
CA GLY A 216 2.90 5.18 -4.83
C GLY A 216 1.71 5.14 -3.89
N PHE A 217 1.71 4.28 -2.87
CA PHE A 217 0.56 4.15 -1.97
C PHE A 217 0.31 5.38 -1.09
N ILE A 218 1.36 5.94 -0.49
CA ILE A 218 1.19 7.03 0.48
C ILE A 218 0.80 8.33 -0.22
N SER A 219 1.52 8.70 -1.29
CA SER A 219 1.20 9.93 -2.03
C SER A 219 -0.20 9.84 -2.65
N GLN A 220 -0.54 8.69 -3.23
CA GLN A 220 -1.83 8.48 -3.87
C GLN A 220 -2.98 8.45 -2.87
N PHE A 221 -2.77 7.92 -1.67
CA PHE A 221 -3.78 7.97 -0.61
C PHE A 221 -4.06 9.39 -0.18
N ILE A 222 -3.02 10.21 0.05
CA ILE A 222 -3.16 11.63 0.39
C ILE A 222 -3.88 12.38 -0.74
N ALA A 223 -3.45 12.15 -1.99
CA ALA A 223 -4.04 12.79 -3.16
C ALA A 223 -5.51 12.43 -3.32
N LEU A 224 -5.86 11.16 -3.17
CA LEU A 224 -7.24 10.67 -3.23
C LEU A 224 -8.10 11.26 -2.11
N ALA A 225 -7.59 11.30 -0.88
CA ALA A 225 -8.32 11.86 0.26
C ALA A 225 -8.62 13.34 0.06
N LEU A 226 -7.61 14.15 -0.29
CA LEU A 226 -7.79 15.57 -0.57
C LEU A 226 -8.70 15.80 -1.78
N GLY A 227 -8.51 15.03 -2.85
CA GLY A 227 -9.28 15.13 -4.07
C GLY A 227 -10.75 14.81 -3.86
N VAL A 228 -11.05 13.77 -3.08
CA VAL A 228 -12.42 13.40 -2.73
C VAL A 228 -13.07 14.47 -1.86
N LEU A 229 -12.37 15.00 -0.87
CA LEU A 229 -12.91 16.05 0.01
C LEU A 229 -13.20 17.34 -0.77
N VAL A 230 -12.22 17.85 -1.52
CA VAL A 230 -12.38 19.12 -2.26
C VAL A 230 -13.36 18.96 -3.41
N GLY A 231 -13.28 17.86 -4.16
CA GLY A 231 -14.19 17.57 -5.27
C GLY A 231 -15.65 17.41 -4.83
N ALA A 232 -15.89 16.73 -3.70
CA ALA A 232 -17.24 16.60 -3.15
C ALA A 232 -17.80 17.95 -2.69
N MET A 233 -17.00 18.78 -2.01
CA MET A 233 -17.43 20.12 -1.57
C MET A 233 -17.76 21.04 -2.74
N THR A 234 -16.87 21.11 -3.74
CA THR A 234 -17.05 21.97 -4.91
C THR A 234 -18.22 21.53 -5.78
N GLY A 235 -18.37 20.22 -6.00
CA GLY A 235 -19.47 19.70 -6.82
C GLY A 235 -20.83 19.77 -6.13
N TYR A 236 -20.92 19.59 -4.81
CA TYR A 236 -22.21 19.64 -4.11
C TYR A 236 -22.69 21.08 -3.87
N PHE A 237 -21.87 21.93 -3.24
CA PHE A 237 -22.30 23.28 -2.85
C PHE A 237 -22.40 24.22 -4.05
N SER A 238 -21.55 24.06 -5.07
CA SER A 238 -21.48 24.96 -6.22
C SER A 238 -21.31 26.45 -5.81
N GLY A 239 -21.46 27.38 -6.74
CA GLY A 239 -21.39 28.83 -6.48
C GLY A 239 -20.02 29.30 -5.97
N ILE A 240 -20.02 30.11 -4.91
CA ILE A 240 -18.80 30.77 -4.39
C ILE A 240 -17.77 29.76 -3.88
N VAL A 241 -18.22 28.69 -3.20
CA VAL A 241 -17.34 27.64 -2.67
C VAL A 241 -16.60 26.93 -3.81
N ASP A 242 -17.33 26.65 -4.89
CA ASP A 242 -16.78 26.05 -6.10
C ASP A 242 -15.74 26.97 -6.76
N ILE A 243 -16.08 28.25 -6.95
CA ILE A 243 -15.16 29.24 -7.53
C ILE A 243 -13.87 29.34 -6.68
N LEU A 244 -13.98 29.50 -5.37
CA LEU A 244 -12.83 29.68 -4.49
C LEU A 244 -11.89 28.46 -4.50
N LEU A 245 -12.44 27.26 -4.37
CA LEU A 245 -11.66 26.03 -4.34
C LEU A 245 -11.10 25.67 -5.72
N MET A 246 -11.79 26.00 -6.82
CA MET A 246 -11.24 25.82 -8.17
C MET A 246 -10.10 26.81 -8.46
N ARG A 247 -10.15 28.04 -7.92
CA ARG A 247 -8.98 28.94 -7.94
C ARG A 247 -7.80 28.36 -7.17
N LEU A 248 -8.04 27.75 -6.01
CA LEU A 248 -6.97 27.05 -5.29
C LEU A 248 -6.37 25.91 -6.11
N VAL A 249 -7.20 25.13 -6.81
CA VAL A 249 -6.74 24.08 -7.73
C VAL A 249 -5.84 24.67 -8.83
N GLU A 250 -6.26 25.75 -9.48
CA GLU A 250 -5.48 26.44 -10.52
C GLU A 250 -4.12 26.94 -9.99
N ILE A 251 -4.10 27.49 -8.77
CA ILE A 251 -2.85 27.95 -8.12
C ILE A 251 -1.90 26.77 -7.88
N VAL A 252 -2.40 25.65 -7.35
CA VAL A 252 -1.56 24.47 -7.08
C VAL A 252 -0.99 23.91 -8.38
N GLU A 253 -1.76 23.86 -9.46
CA GLU A 253 -1.29 23.35 -10.76
C GLU A 253 -0.32 24.29 -11.47
N SER A 254 -0.35 25.58 -11.15
CA SER A 254 0.62 26.53 -11.70
C SER A 254 2.05 26.27 -11.21
N VAL A 255 2.21 25.56 -10.08
CA VAL A 255 3.50 25.26 -9.49
C VAL A 255 3.99 23.88 -9.95
N PRO A 256 5.12 23.77 -10.67
CA PRO A 256 5.58 22.46 -11.13
C PRO A 256 6.10 21.63 -9.96
N THR A 257 5.48 20.46 -9.73
CA THR A 257 5.80 19.55 -8.61
C THR A 257 7.27 19.17 -8.54
N PHE A 258 7.94 19.01 -9.69
CA PHE A 258 9.36 18.66 -9.74
C PHE A 258 10.24 19.73 -9.08
N PHE A 259 9.97 21.02 -9.35
CA PHE A 259 10.72 22.11 -8.71
C PHE A 259 10.46 22.15 -7.21
N LEU A 260 9.23 21.91 -6.76
CA LEU A 260 8.92 21.81 -5.33
C LEU A 260 9.74 20.72 -4.65
N ILE A 261 9.82 19.53 -5.24
CA ILE A 261 10.61 18.42 -4.71
C ILE A 261 12.10 18.80 -4.64
N LEU A 262 12.66 19.38 -5.71
CA LEU A 262 14.07 19.78 -5.73
C LEU A 262 14.39 20.83 -4.66
N THR A 263 13.55 21.86 -4.54
CA THR A 263 13.72 22.90 -3.52
C THR A 263 13.63 22.32 -2.11
N PHE A 264 12.67 21.43 -1.85
CA PHE A 264 12.56 20.77 -0.55
C PHE A 264 13.77 19.91 -0.22
N VAL A 265 14.27 19.13 -1.19
CA VAL A 265 15.46 18.30 -1.00
C VAL A 265 16.70 19.16 -0.78
N ALA A 266 16.81 20.32 -1.43
CA ALA A 266 17.93 21.24 -1.24
C ALA A 266 17.94 21.87 0.17
N ILE A 267 16.77 22.18 0.74
CA ILE A 267 16.65 22.84 2.05
C ILE A 267 16.70 21.82 3.20
N TYR A 268 15.91 20.75 3.11
CA TYR A 268 15.70 19.80 4.21
C TYR A 268 16.50 18.50 4.05
N GLY A 269 17.27 18.36 2.97
CA GLY A 269 17.97 17.13 2.63
C GLY A 269 17.06 16.04 2.07
N ARG A 270 17.64 14.87 1.84
CA ARG A 270 16.94 13.73 1.22
C ARG A 270 16.13 12.97 2.26
N HIS A 271 14.85 13.28 2.37
CA HIS A 271 13.92 12.54 3.23
C HIS A 271 12.70 12.06 2.42
N ILE A 272 12.58 10.74 2.24
CA ILE A 272 11.60 10.11 1.33
C ILE A 272 10.16 10.50 1.71
N PHE A 273 9.86 10.62 3.01
CA PHE A 273 8.53 11.01 3.47
C PHE A 273 8.11 12.39 2.98
N TYR A 274 9.02 13.37 2.88
CA TYR A 274 8.67 14.69 2.35
C TYR A 274 8.32 14.62 0.88
N ILE A 275 9.03 13.80 0.11
CA ILE A 275 8.71 13.56 -1.30
C ILE A 275 7.30 12.96 -1.43
N MET A 276 6.96 11.96 -0.61
CA MET A 276 5.63 11.35 -0.59
C MET A 276 4.52 12.36 -0.31
N VAL A 277 4.72 13.22 0.71
CA VAL A 277 3.74 14.24 1.10
C VAL A 277 3.57 15.28 0.00
N ILE A 278 4.67 15.79 -0.58
CA ILE A 278 4.62 16.76 -1.68
C ILE A 278 3.85 16.19 -2.86
N LEU A 279 4.19 14.97 -3.30
CA LEU A 279 3.48 14.29 -4.39
C LEU A 279 1.99 14.17 -4.10
N GLY A 280 1.61 13.81 -2.87
CA GLY A 280 0.21 13.69 -2.47
C GLY A 280 -0.54 15.02 -2.44
N VAL A 281 0.07 16.07 -1.86
CA VAL A 281 -0.51 17.41 -1.73
C VAL A 281 -0.53 18.17 -3.05
N THR A 282 0.27 17.79 -4.04
CA THR A 282 0.15 18.35 -5.41
C THR A 282 -0.72 17.51 -6.33
N GLY A 283 -0.84 16.21 -6.09
CA GLY A 283 -1.50 15.27 -7.02
C GLY A 283 -3.02 15.17 -6.90
N TRP A 284 -3.65 15.87 -5.95
CA TRP A 284 -5.08 15.72 -5.68
C TRP A 284 -6.01 16.46 -6.65
N THR A 285 -5.49 17.46 -7.38
CA THR A 285 -6.28 18.38 -8.22
C THR A 285 -7.06 17.66 -9.31
N GLY A 286 -6.45 16.66 -9.95
CA GLY A 286 -7.10 15.81 -10.95
C GLY A 286 -8.30 15.04 -10.39
N TYR A 287 -8.14 14.44 -9.20
CA TYR A 287 -9.23 13.72 -8.53
C TYR A 287 -10.36 14.66 -8.12
N ALA A 288 -10.04 15.86 -7.63
CA ALA A 288 -11.04 16.86 -7.28
C ALA A 288 -11.89 17.26 -8.49
N ARG A 289 -11.29 17.48 -9.66
CA ARG A 289 -12.03 17.83 -10.89
C ARG A 289 -12.96 16.70 -11.35
N LEU A 290 -12.48 15.47 -11.35
CA LEU A 290 -13.29 14.30 -11.73
C LEU A 290 -14.49 14.16 -10.80
N LEU A 291 -14.27 14.23 -9.48
CA LEU A 291 -15.35 14.07 -8.52
C LEU A 291 -16.32 15.26 -8.55
N ARG A 292 -15.83 16.49 -8.75
CA ARG A 292 -16.66 17.69 -8.91
C ARG A 292 -17.64 17.51 -10.07
N ALA A 293 -17.17 17.05 -11.23
CA ALA A 293 -18.02 16.81 -12.39
C ALA A 293 -19.14 15.80 -12.09
N GLU A 294 -18.80 14.70 -11.42
CA GLU A 294 -19.78 13.70 -11.00
C GLU A 294 -20.77 14.28 -9.98
N PHE A 295 -20.32 15.03 -8.98
CA PHE A 295 -21.19 15.61 -7.96
C PHE A 295 -22.14 16.67 -8.51
N LEU A 296 -21.69 17.49 -9.48
CA LEU A 296 -22.54 18.47 -10.17
C LEU A 296 -23.68 17.79 -10.92
N HIS A 297 -23.43 16.63 -11.53
CA HIS A 297 -24.45 15.84 -12.21
C HIS A 297 -25.35 15.10 -11.21
N LEU A 298 -24.76 14.33 -10.29
CA LEU A 298 -25.50 13.45 -9.39
C LEU A 298 -26.44 14.21 -8.46
N ARG A 299 -26.07 15.43 -8.03
CA ARG A 299 -26.92 16.24 -7.15
C ARG A 299 -28.26 16.64 -7.79
N GLN A 300 -28.36 16.61 -9.12
CA GLN A 300 -29.58 16.96 -9.85
C GLN A 300 -30.53 15.78 -10.06
N LEU A 301 -30.14 14.57 -9.65
CA LEU A 301 -30.93 13.35 -9.88
C LEU A 301 -32.01 13.17 -8.80
N ASP A 302 -33.17 12.64 -9.21
CA ASP A 302 -34.37 12.51 -8.38
C ASP A 302 -34.15 11.78 -7.04
N TYR A 303 -33.23 10.80 -7.00
CA TYR A 303 -32.95 10.08 -5.76
C TYR A 303 -32.23 10.94 -4.71
N VAL A 304 -31.47 11.95 -5.13
CA VAL A 304 -30.83 12.92 -4.23
C VAL A 304 -31.89 13.89 -3.72
N THR A 305 -32.70 14.45 -4.63
CA THR A 305 -33.81 15.35 -4.27
C THR A 305 -34.79 14.66 -3.32
N ALA A 306 -35.13 13.39 -3.56
CA ALA A 306 -35.98 12.60 -2.68
C ALA A 306 -35.33 12.36 -1.31
N ALA A 307 -34.01 12.13 -1.26
CA ALA A 307 -33.28 11.96 -0.01
C ALA A 307 -33.26 13.27 0.82
N GLU A 308 -33.08 14.41 0.17
CA GLU A 308 -33.13 15.73 0.79
C GLU A 308 -34.54 16.07 1.29
N ALA A 309 -35.56 15.80 0.47
CA ALA A 309 -36.97 15.98 0.84
C ALA A 309 -37.41 15.08 2.01
N ALA A 310 -36.78 13.91 2.16
CA ALA A 310 -36.97 13.02 3.32
C ALA A 310 -36.28 13.53 4.60
N GLY A 311 -35.59 14.68 4.57
CA GLY A 311 -34.93 15.28 5.73
C GLY A 311 -33.64 14.58 6.15
N LEU A 312 -32.97 13.85 5.26
CA LEU A 312 -31.69 13.21 5.58
C LEU A 312 -30.60 14.27 5.81
N PRO A 313 -29.73 14.09 6.83
CA PRO A 313 -28.66 15.04 7.09
C PRO A 313 -27.65 15.04 5.93
N LEU A 314 -27.07 16.20 5.65
CA LEU A 314 -26.15 16.44 4.53
C LEU A 314 -25.04 15.38 4.41
N TRP A 315 -24.36 15.05 5.51
CA TRP A 315 -23.29 14.05 5.48
C TRP A 315 -23.78 12.68 4.99
N ARG A 316 -25.04 12.32 5.29
CA ARG A 316 -25.63 11.07 4.83
C ARG A 316 -25.95 11.14 3.35
N VAL A 317 -26.50 12.26 2.87
CA VAL A 317 -26.71 12.51 1.43
C VAL A 317 -25.38 12.37 0.67
N LEU A 318 -24.34 13.08 1.12
CA LEU A 318 -23.01 13.06 0.52
C LEU A 318 -22.36 11.68 0.53
N PHE A 319 -22.12 11.09 1.72
CA PHE A 319 -21.30 9.88 1.85
C PHE A 319 -22.05 8.58 1.55
N ARG A 320 -23.38 8.55 1.67
CA ARG A 320 -24.17 7.33 1.49
C ARG A 320 -24.93 7.29 0.17
N HIS A 321 -25.24 8.43 -0.44
CA HIS A 321 -26.01 8.48 -1.68
C HIS A 321 -25.17 8.99 -2.86
N ILE A 322 -24.49 10.13 -2.74
CA ILE A 322 -23.78 10.73 -3.90
C ILE A 322 -22.41 10.09 -4.11
N LEU A 323 -21.55 10.10 -3.08
CA LEU A 323 -20.15 9.65 -3.18
C LEU A 323 -20.02 8.21 -3.72
N PRO A 324 -20.80 7.21 -3.24
CA PRO A 324 -20.68 5.85 -3.75
C PRO A 324 -21.02 5.71 -5.24
N ASN A 325 -21.84 6.60 -5.79
CA ASN A 325 -22.21 6.60 -7.20
C ASN A 325 -21.22 7.42 -8.06
N GLY A 326 -20.62 8.48 -7.51
CA GLY A 326 -19.69 9.37 -8.23
C GLY A 326 -18.21 9.03 -8.10
N ILE A 327 -17.80 8.11 -7.22
CA ILE A 327 -16.38 7.81 -6.99
C ILE A 327 -15.74 6.98 -8.11
N THR A 328 -16.53 6.37 -9.00
CA THR A 328 -16.05 5.44 -10.03
C THR A 328 -14.92 5.99 -10.91
N PRO A 329 -15.05 7.16 -11.58
CA PRO A 329 -13.97 7.71 -12.39
C PRO A 329 -12.71 8.04 -11.56
N VAL A 330 -12.90 8.45 -10.31
CA VAL A 330 -11.79 8.74 -9.40
C VAL A 330 -11.01 7.47 -9.04
N LEU A 331 -11.70 6.35 -8.80
CA LEU A 331 -11.04 5.06 -8.52
C LEU A 331 -10.27 4.54 -9.74
N VAL A 332 -10.79 4.77 -10.94
CA VAL A 332 -10.08 4.42 -12.18
C VAL A 332 -8.81 5.26 -12.32
N ALA A 333 -8.92 6.58 -12.18
CA ALA A 333 -7.77 7.48 -12.23
C ALA A 333 -6.74 7.16 -11.14
N ALA A 334 -7.19 6.82 -9.93
CA ALA A 334 -6.32 6.41 -8.83
C ALA A 334 -5.54 5.12 -9.14
N GLY A 335 -6.12 4.19 -9.91
CA GLY A 335 -5.42 3.02 -10.39
C GLY A 335 -4.24 3.35 -11.30
N PHE A 336 -4.40 4.34 -12.19
CA PHE A 336 -3.30 4.84 -13.02
C PHE A 336 -2.25 5.61 -12.22
N GLY A 337 -2.65 6.36 -11.18
CA GLY A 337 -1.72 7.06 -10.30
C GLY A 337 -0.83 6.14 -9.45
N LEU A 338 -1.25 4.88 -9.23
CA LEU A 338 -0.45 3.87 -8.52
C LEU A 338 0.55 3.14 -9.42
N ALA A 339 0.38 3.19 -10.74
CA ALA A 339 1.16 2.43 -11.72
C ALA A 339 2.46 3.15 -12.12
#